data_AF-A0A0D4BXY2-F1
#
_entry.id   AF-A0A0D4BXY2-F1
#
_cell.length_a   1.000
_cell.length_b   1.000
_cell.length_c   1.000
_cell.angle_alpha   90.00
_cell.angle_beta   90.00
_cell.angle_gamma   90.00
#
_symmetry.space_group_name_H-M   'P 1'
#
loop_
_entity.id
_entity.type
_entity.pdbx_description
1 polymer ?
#
loop_
_entity_poly.entity_id
_entity_poly.type
_entity_poly.pdbx_seq_one_letter_code
_entity_poly.pdbx_strand_id
1 'polypeptide(L)' 'MNEMLNPVELAQQNLKEAERQLHKAQADYASGELTEARLQQLEKLHAACSDDLQRVIREN' A
#
# COMPACT_ATOMS: atom_id res chain seq x y z
N MET A 1 8.61 -25.15 7.48
CA MET A 1 8.29 -24.95 6.05
C MET A 1 8.16 -23.47 5.83
N ASN A 2 8.95 -22.90 4.93
CA ASN A 2 8.71 -21.54 4.45
C ASN A 2 7.55 -21.66 3.47
N GLU A 3 6.31 -21.45 3.91
CA GLU A 3 5.18 -21.33 2.99
C GLU A 3 5.46 -20.12 2.11
N MET A 4 5.84 -20.34 0.85
CA MET A 4 5.82 -19.26 -0.14
C MET A 4 4.36 -18.82 -0.25
N LEU A 5 4.04 -17.65 0.34
CA LEU A 5 2.76 -16.99 0.14
C LEU A 5 2.48 -16.95 -1.37
N ASN A 6 1.24 -17.30 -1.74
CA ASN A 6 0.79 -17.12 -3.11
C ASN A 6 1.08 -15.67 -3.53
N PRO A 7 1.73 -15.42 -4.68
CA PRO A 7 2.09 -14.07 -5.10
C PRO A 7 0.90 -13.09 -5.08
N VAL A 8 -0.29 -13.57 -5.44
CA VAL A 8 -1.53 -12.78 -5.41
C VAL A 8 -1.92 -12.43 -3.97
N GLU A 9 -1.85 -13.38 -3.05
CA GLU A 9 -2.17 -13.14 -1.63
C GLU A 9 -1.18 -12.15 -0.99
N LEU A 10 0.11 -12.26 -1.33
CA LEU A 10 1.12 -11.32 -0.86
C LEU A 10 0.85 -9.90 -1.41
N ALA A 11 0.52 -9.77 -2.69
CA ALA A 11 0.18 -8.48 -3.29
C ALA A 11 -1.09 -7.87 -2.66
N GLN A 12 -2.10 -8.68 -2.34
CA GLN A 12 -3.29 -8.23 -1.60
C GLN A 12 -2.96 -7.74 -0.19
N GLN A 13 -2.10 -8.46 0.53
CA GLN A 13 -1.64 -8.05 1.86
C GLN A 13 -0.87 -6.73 1.82
N ASN A 14 0.00 -6.55 0.81
CA ASN A 14 0.76 -5.32 0.62
C ASN A 14 -0.17 -4.12 0.34
N LEU A 15 -1.15 -4.27 -0.56
CA LEU A 15 -2.12 -3.22 -0.86
C LEU A 15 -2.93 -2.84 0.40
N LYS A 16 -3.41 -3.84 1.15
CA LYS A 16 -4.14 -3.60 2.39
C LYS A 16 -3.30 -2.84 3.42
N GLU A 17 -2.01 -3.15 3.54
CA GLU A 17 -1.13 -2.42 4.45
C GLU A 17 -0.88 -0.98 3.98
N ALA A 18 -0.67 -0.77 2.67
CA ALA A 18 -0.53 0.57 2.11
C ALA A 18 -1.80 1.42 2.35
N GLU A 19 -3.00 0.83 2.23
CA GLU A 19 -4.27 1.49 2.56
C GLU A 19 -4.33 1.92 4.04
N ARG A 20 -3.94 1.04 4.97
CA ARG A 20 -3.90 1.38 6.41
C ARG A 20 -2.94 2.54 6.68
N GLN A 21 -1.77 2.52 6.07
CA GLN A 21 -0.77 3.58 6.24
C GLN A 21 -1.25 4.91 5.64
N LEU A 22 -1.89 4.87 4.48
CA LEU A 22 -2.44 6.06 3.84
C LEU A 22 -3.57 6.68 4.68
N HIS A 23 -4.51 5.88 5.18
CA HIS A 23 -5.57 6.39 6.07
C HIS A 23 -5.02 7.05 7.33
N LYS A 24 -4.00 6.43 7.95
CA LYS A 24 -3.34 7.05 9.11
C LYS A 24 -2.67 8.36 8.72
N ALA A 25 -1.94 8.39 7.62
CA ALA A 25 -1.26 9.60 7.17
C ALA A 25 -2.20 10.74 6.78
N GLN A 26 -3.38 10.43 6.25
CA GLN A 26 -4.42 11.43 6.01
C GLN A 26 -4.91 12.05 7.32
N ALA A 27 -5.08 11.24 8.38
CA ALA A 27 -5.41 11.75 9.71
C ALA A 27 -4.27 12.58 10.32
N ASP A 28 -3.03 12.09 10.24
CA ASP A 28 -1.84 12.79 10.75
C ASP A 28 -1.56 14.10 9.96
N TYR A 29 -1.89 14.15 8.67
CA TYR A 29 -1.82 15.38 7.87
C TYR A 29 -2.90 16.38 8.28
N ALA A 30 -4.14 15.92 8.50
CA ALA A 30 -5.24 16.76 8.94
C ALA A 30 -5.00 17.35 10.35
N SER A 31 -4.26 16.65 11.22
CA SER A 31 -3.84 17.18 12.53
C SER A 31 -2.59 18.07 12.47
N GLY A 32 -1.90 18.13 11.33
CA GLY A 32 -0.65 18.88 11.15
C GLY A 32 0.61 18.16 11.68
N GLU A 33 0.51 16.89 12.07
CA GLU A 33 1.63 16.05 12.52
C GLU A 33 2.44 15.46 11.36
N LEU A 34 1.86 15.46 10.15
CA LEU A 34 2.48 15.00 8.92
C LEU A 34 2.61 16.13 7.90
N THR A 35 3.69 16.14 7.13
CA THR A 35 3.85 17.07 6.00
C THR A 35 3.11 16.57 4.77
N GLU A 36 2.68 17.49 3.89
CA GLU A 36 2.06 17.15 2.61
C GLU A 36 2.98 16.25 1.76
N ALA A 37 4.28 16.54 1.73
CA ALA A 37 5.26 15.73 1.01
C ALA A 37 5.27 14.28 1.50
N ARG A 38 5.06 14.03 2.80
CA ARG A 38 5.00 12.68 3.34
C ARG A 38 3.67 12.00 3.03
N LEU A 39 2.56 12.73 3.01
CA LEU A 39 1.28 12.21 2.55
C LEU A 39 1.37 11.74 1.09
N GLN A 40 1.93 12.58 0.20
CA GLN A 40 2.12 12.25 -1.21
C GLN A 40 3.00 11.01 -1.44
N GLN A 41 3.99 10.76 -0.56
CA GLN A 41 4.79 9.54 -0.63
C GLN A 41 3.96 8.28 -0.34
N LEU A 42 3.01 8.36 0.59
CA LEU A 42 2.14 7.24 0.94
C LEU A 42 1.03 7.02 -0.09
N GLU A 43 0.54 8.09 -0.72
CA GLU A 43 -0.33 8.00 -1.90
C GLU A 43 0.36 7.26 -3.06
N LYS A 44 1.63 7.60 -3.33
CA LYS A 44 2.44 6.90 -4.35
C LYS A 44 2.69 5.44 -4.00
N LEU A 45 2.91 5.11 -2.72
CA LEU A 45 3.07 3.73 -2.27
C LEU A 45 1.78 2.92 -2.50
N HIS A 46 0.62 3.48 -2.11
CA HIS A 46 -0.67 2.85 -2.34
C HIS A 46 -0.92 2.58 -3.83
N ALA A 47 -0.66 3.57 -4.68
CA ALA A 47 -0.77 3.42 -6.13
C ALA A 47 0.13 2.30 -6.66
N ALA A 48 1.40 2.25 -6.23
CA ALA A 48 2.33 1.21 -6.65
C ALA A 48 1.89 -0.20 -6.22
N CYS A 49 1.35 -0.36 -5.00
CA CYS A 49 0.81 -1.65 -4.55
C CYS A 49 -0.45 -2.06 -5.31
N SER A 50 -1.30 -1.10 -5.69
CA SER A 50 -2.49 -1.34 -6.51
C SER A 50 -2.11 -1.84 -7.91
N ASP A 51 -1.16 -1.15 -8.55
CA ASP A 51 -0.64 -1.53 -9.86
C ASP A 51 0.04 -2.91 -9.82
N ASP A 52 0.79 -3.21 -8.76
CA ASP A 52 1.44 -4.50 -8.60
C ASP A 52 0.42 -5.63 -8.43
N LEU A 53 -0.64 -5.43 -7.64
CA LEU A 53 -1.71 -6.43 -7.53
C LEU A 53 -2.36 -6.71 -8.90
N GLN A 54 -2.66 -5.67 -9.68
CA GLN A 54 -3.22 -5.84 -11.02
C GLN A 54 -2.26 -6.58 -11.97
N ARG A 55 -0.95 -6.35 -11.83
CA ARG A 55 0.08 -7.06 -12.59
C ARG A 55 0.14 -8.54 -12.18
N VAL A 56 0.23 -8.82 -10.88
CA VAL A 56 0.36 -10.17 -10.35
C VAL A 56 -0.86 -11.03 -10.66
N ILE A 57 -2.08 -10.48 -10.58
CA ILE A 57 -3.32 -11.17 -11.00
C ILE A 57 -3.30 -11.53 -12.49
N ARG A 58 -2.62 -10.74 -13.33
CA ARG A 58 -2.55 -10.98 -14.78
C ARG A 58 -1.49 -12.02 -15.16
N GLU A 59 -0.43 -12.10 -14.37
CA GLU A 59 0.75 -12.94 -14.64
C GLU A 59 0.67 -14.34 -13.98
N ASN A 60 -0.31 -14.59 -13.10
CA ASN A 60 -0.54 -15.86 -12.41
C ASN A 60 -1.93 -16.42 -12.73
#